data_AF-A0A934L3D8-F1
#
_entry.id   AF-A0A934L3D8-F1
#
_cell.length_a   1.000
_cell.length_b   1.000
_cell.length_c   1.000
_cell.angle_alpha   90.00
_cell.angle_beta   90.00
_cell.angle_gamma   90.00
#
_symmetry.space_group_name_H-M   'P 1'
#
loop_
_entity.id
_entity.type
_entity.pdbx_description
1 polymer ?
#
loop_
_entity_poly.entity_id
_entity_poly.type
_entity_poly.pdbx_seq_one_letter_code
_entity_poly.pdbx_strand_id
1 'polypeptide(L)'
;MNLTDATISVEKVLLWYKVTEEATMQYQRQIKMLVRDSLPLPEAIVSAVNVGGEIEDLLAFQRNELEILAVFDYLSALEALFCKDYQIRVNQKLKDPLSRHFRDIAKTRKDNDTRLGFEKDILSGWKEHAPQFKDIVSKLISVFKYRHWVAHGRYWLPKLGSNKYDFFGIVYLFETFTNEFPFECE
;
A
#
# COMPACT_ATOMS: atom_id res chain seq x y z
N MET A 1 6.71 -12.90 -19.94
CA MET A 1 6.58 -11.89 -18.87
C MET A 1 7.99 -11.62 -18.35
N ASN A 2 8.61 -10.51 -18.76
CA ASN A 2 9.96 -10.17 -18.29
C ASN A 2 9.88 -9.72 -16.83
N LEU A 3 10.52 -10.48 -15.94
CA LEU A 3 10.64 -10.21 -14.50
C LEU A 3 11.70 -9.13 -14.18
N THR A 4 12.18 -8.40 -15.19
CA THR A 4 13.34 -7.49 -15.07
C THR A 4 12.97 -6.05 -14.72
N ASP A 5 11.68 -5.71 -14.69
CA ASP A 5 11.22 -4.43 -14.17
C ASP A 5 10.83 -4.61 -12.70
N ALA A 6 11.84 -4.53 -11.83
CA ALA A 6 11.75 -4.84 -10.40
C ALA A 6 10.79 -3.91 -9.64
N THR A 7 10.34 -2.83 -10.26
CA THR A 7 9.31 -1.93 -9.75
C THR A 7 7.93 -2.45 -10.13
N ILE A 8 7.21 -3.01 -9.15
CA ILE A 8 5.77 -3.19 -9.24
C ILE A 8 5.15 -1.80 -9.38
N SER A 9 4.45 -1.56 -10.48
CA SER A 9 3.66 -0.35 -10.64
C SER A 9 2.34 -0.50 -9.91
N VAL A 10 1.81 0.61 -9.41
CA VAL A 10 0.50 0.70 -8.74
C VAL A 10 -0.63 0.10 -9.59
N GLU A 11 -0.56 0.22 -10.92
CA GLU A 11 -1.52 -0.37 -11.86
C GLU A 11 -1.45 -1.90 -11.85
N LYS A 12 -0.24 -2.48 -11.73
CA LYS A 12 -0.07 -3.94 -11.62
C LYS A 12 -0.68 -4.47 -10.33
N VAL A 13 -0.50 -3.76 -9.20
CA VAL A 13 -1.12 -4.13 -7.92
C VAL A 13 -2.64 -4.06 -8.01
N LEU A 14 -3.18 -2.98 -8.59
CA LEU A 14 -4.62 -2.81 -8.79
C LEU A 14 -5.21 -3.93 -9.65
N LEU A 15 -4.55 -4.27 -10.76
CA LEU A 15 -4.98 -5.37 -11.62
C LEU A 15 -4.91 -6.71 -10.89
N TRP A 16 -3.82 -6.99 -10.19
CA TRP A 16 -3.66 -8.21 -9.40
C TRP A 16 -4.77 -8.34 -8.35
N TYR A 17 -5.06 -7.27 -7.60
CA TYR A 17 -6.13 -7.27 -6.61
C TYR A 17 -7.49 -7.57 -7.25
N LYS A 18 -7.86 -6.86 -8.32
CA LYS A 18 -9.16 -7.07 -9.01
C LYS A 18 -9.34 -8.51 -9.49
N VAL A 19 -8.31 -9.08 -10.11
CA VAL A 19 -8.35 -10.47 -10.59
C VAL A 19 -8.45 -11.45 -9.42
N THR A 20 -7.69 -11.21 -8.36
CA THR A 20 -7.64 -12.10 -7.19
C THR A 20 -8.93 -12.02 -6.36
N GLU A 21 -9.52 -10.83 -6.21
CA GLU A 21 -10.80 -10.62 -5.54
C GLU A 21 -11.91 -11.34 -6.30
N GLU A 22 -12.01 -11.17 -7.61
CA GLU A 22 -13.02 -11.86 -8.44
C GLU A 22 -12.88 -13.38 -8.34
N ALA A 23 -11.67 -13.92 -8.47
CA ALA A 23 -11.41 -15.35 -8.31
C ALA A 23 -11.79 -15.85 -6.91
N THR A 24 -11.46 -15.08 -5.86
CA THR A 24 -11.82 -15.39 -4.47
C THR A 24 -13.32 -15.40 -4.29
N MET A 25 -14.04 -14.41 -4.83
CA MET A 25 -15.49 -14.34 -4.76
C MET A 25 -16.17 -15.51 -5.49
N GLN A 26 -15.66 -15.91 -6.64
CA GLN A 26 -16.15 -17.08 -7.37
C GLN A 26 -15.95 -18.36 -6.57
N TYR A 27 -14.77 -18.55 -5.98
CA TYR A 27 -14.47 -19.68 -5.12
C TYR A 27 -15.39 -19.72 -3.89
N GLN A 28 -15.60 -18.57 -3.22
CA GLN A 28 -16.53 -18.46 -2.10
C GLN A 28 -17.96 -18.85 -2.47
N ARG A 29 -18.45 -18.42 -3.64
CA ARG A 29 -19.78 -18.81 -4.14
C ARG A 29 -19.87 -20.32 -4.33
N GLN A 30 -18.83 -20.95 -4.89
CA GLN A 30 -18.79 -22.41 -5.05
C GLN A 30 -18.83 -23.13 -3.70
N ILE A 31 -18.03 -22.69 -2.71
CA ILE A 31 -18.07 -23.27 -1.36
C ILE A 31 -19.48 -23.15 -0.75
N LYS A 32 -20.11 -21.98 -0.83
CA LYS A 32 -21.47 -21.78 -0.31
C LYS A 32 -22.50 -22.68 -1.01
N MET A 33 -22.36 -22.92 -2.31
CA MET A 33 -23.22 -23.86 -3.04
C MET A 33 -23.03 -25.29 -2.54
N LEU A 34 -21.78 -25.74 -2.38
CA LEU A 34 -21.48 -27.08 -1.86
C LEU A 34 -22.06 -27.30 -0.46
N VAL A 35 -21.93 -26.29 0.43
CA VAL A 35 -22.54 -26.32 1.77
C VAL A 35 -24.06 -26.45 1.68
N ARG A 36 -24.71 -25.58 0.90
CA ARG A 36 -26.17 -25.58 0.74
C ARG A 36 -26.69 -26.92 0.22
N ASP A 37 -26.00 -27.48 -0.76
CA ASP A 37 -26.42 -28.72 -1.44
C ASP A 37 -25.93 -29.98 -0.69
N SER A 38 -25.32 -29.82 0.49
CA SER A 38 -24.75 -30.91 1.31
C SER A 38 -23.76 -31.79 0.54
N LEU A 39 -22.99 -31.17 -0.35
CA LEU A 39 -21.98 -31.83 -1.16
C LEU A 39 -20.60 -31.81 -0.47
N PRO A 40 -19.69 -32.74 -0.82
CA PRO A 40 -18.35 -32.76 -0.27
C PRO A 40 -17.60 -31.44 -0.49
N LEU A 41 -16.98 -30.92 0.57
CA LEU A 41 -16.13 -29.73 0.51
C LEU A 41 -14.68 -30.09 0.16
N PRO A 42 -13.91 -29.17 -0.43
CA PRO A 42 -12.48 -29.36 -0.60
C PRO A 42 -11.77 -29.64 0.74
N GLU A 43 -10.81 -30.54 0.74
CA GLU A 43 -10.08 -30.97 1.96
C GLU A 43 -9.51 -29.79 2.73
N ALA A 44 -8.89 -28.82 2.04
CA ALA A 44 -8.35 -27.62 2.66
C ALA A 44 -9.39 -26.79 3.43
N ILE A 45 -10.64 -26.74 2.96
CA ILE A 45 -11.74 -26.05 3.65
C ILE A 45 -12.14 -26.83 4.90
N VAL A 46 -12.26 -28.16 4.79
CA VAL A 46 -12.56 -29.03 5.93
C VAL A 46 -11.48 -28.88 7.01
N SER A 47 -10.20 -28.93 6.63
CA SER A 47 -9.08 -28.74 7.54
C SER A 47 -9.10 -27.36 8.20
N ALA A 48 -9.39 -26.30 7.44
CA ALA A 48 -9.41 -24.93 7.97
C ALA A 48 -10.56 -24.72 8.97
N VAL A 49 -11.76 -25.23 8.68
CA VAL A 49 -12.91 -25.19 9.59
C VAL A 49 -12.61 -25.95 10.89
N ASN A 50 -12.01 -27.14 10.78
CA ASN A 50 -11.62 -27.96 11.94
C ASN A 50 -10.58 -27.28 12.85
N VAL A 51 -9.80 -26.35 12.33
CA VAL A 51 -8.75 -25.65 13.08
C VAL A 51 -9.30 -24.47 13.87
N GLY A 52 -10.45 -23.88 13.52
CA GLY A 52 -10.90 -22.74 14.33
C GLY A 52 -12.08 -21.88 13.89
N GLY A 53 -13.10 -22.40 13.22
CA GLY A 53 -14.32 -21.58 13.06
C GLY A 53 -15.36 -22.10 12.10
N GLU A 54 -16.41 -21.30 11.90
CA GLU A 54 -17.44 -21.55 10.90
C GLU A 54 -16.93 -21.22 9.49
N ILE A 55 -17.54 -21.82 8.47
CA ILE A 55 -17.17 -21.56 7.06
C ILE A 55 -17.27 -20.06 6.75
N GLU A 56 -18.30 -19.38 7.22
CA GLU A 56 -18.47 -17.95 6.95
C GLU A 56 -17.36 -17.09 7.56
N ASP A 57 -16.86 -17.44 8.75
CA ASP A 57 -15.72 -16.76 9.37
C ASP A 57 -14.45 -16.96 8.56
N LEU A 58 -14.21 -18.19 8.07
CA LEU A 58 -13.07 -18.49 7.21
C LEU A 58 -13.11 -17.68 5.90
N LEU A 59 -14.27 -17.62 5.25
CA LEU A 59 -14.42 -16.88 4.00
C LEU A 59 -14.25 -15.37 4.22
N ALA A 60 -14.82 -14.83 5.30
CA ALA A 60 -14.64 -13.45 5.69
C ALA A 60 -13.16 -13.13 6.01
N PHE A 61 -12.49 -14.02 6.75
CA PHE A 61 -11.07 -13.90 7.06
C PHE A 61 -10.22 -13.86 5.79
N GLN A 62 -10.40 -14.80 4.86
CA GLN A 62 -9.65 -14.83 3.60
C GLN A 62 -9.79 -13.53 2.80
N ARG A 63 -11.01 -13.00 2.73
CA ARG A 63 -11.26 -11.74 2.02
C ARG A 63 -10.59 -10.55 2.71
N ASN A 64 -10.71 -10.45 4.03
CA ASN A 64 -10.08 -9.38 4.80
C ASN A 64 -8.55 -9.44 4.69
N GLU A 65 -7.94 -10.62 4.75
CA GLU A 65 -6.49 -10.77 4.58
C GLU A 65 -6.02 -10.38 3.17
N LEU A 66 -6.77 -10.77 2.14
CA LEU A 66 -6.49 -10.33 0.77
C LEU A 66 -6.48 -8.81 0.66
N GLU A 67 -7.50 -8.15 1.23
CA GLU A 67 -7.61 -6.70 1.22
C GLU A 67 -6.46 -6.02 1.96
N ILE A 68 -6.10 -6.51 3.15
CA ILE A 68 -4.97 -6.00 3.95
C ILE A 68 -3.66 -6.10 3.15
N LEU A 69 -3.40 -7.25 2.53
CA LEU A 69 -2.19 -7.47 1.73
C LEU A 69 -2.16 -6.57 0.50
N ALA A 70 -3.29 -6.38 -0.16
CA ALA A 70 -3.40 -5.51 -1.32
C ALA A 70 -3.15 -4.05 -0.95
N VAL A 71 -3.72 -3.56 0.16
CA VAL A 71 -3.43 -2.22 0.67
C VAL A 71 -1.94 -2.07 1.00
N PHE A 72 -1.35 -3.07 1.64
CA PHE A 72 0.08 -3.05 1.98
C PHE A 72 0.97 -2.95 0.73
N ASP A 73 0.71 -3.79 -0.28
CA ASP A 73 1.48 -3.81 -1.52
C ASP A 73 1.31 -2.48 -2.29
N TYR A 74 0.09 -1.96 -2.33
CA TYR A 74 -0.22 -0.70 -2.98
C TYR A 74 0.47 0.50 -2.32
N LEU A 75 0.47 0.57 -0.98
CA LEU A 75 1.20 1.60 -0.23
C LEU A 75 2.72 1.46 -0.40
N SER A 76 3.22 0.24 -0.57
CA SER A 76 4.65 0.01 -0.83
C SER A 76 5.06 0.47 -2.23
N ALA A 77 4.20 0.25 -3.24
CA ALA A 77 4.40 0.80 -4.58
C ALA A 77 4.36 2.33 -4.59
N LEU A 78 3.48 2.94 -3.78
CA LEU A 78 3.42 4.38 -3.59
C LEU A 78 4.70 4.94 -2.94
N GLU A 79 5.18 4.31 -1.88
CA GLU A 79 6.45 4.65 -1.23
C GLU A 79 7.60 4.63 -2.26
N ALA A 80 7.65 3.60 -3.10
CA ALA A 80 8.65 3.49 -4.16
C ALA A 80 8.57 4.63 -5.19
N LEU A 81 7.36 5.07 -5.58
CA LEU A 81 7.17 6.21 -6.50
C LEU A 81 7.77 7.50 -5.93
N PHE A 82 7.44 7.84 -4.68
CA PHE A 82 8.01 9.02 -3.99
C PHE A 82 9.52 8.92 -3.81
N CYS A 83 10.04 7.71 -3.53
CA CYS A 83 11.48 7.50 -3.42
C CYS A 83 12.18 7.68 -4.77
N LYS A 84 11.57 7.24 -5.87
CA LYS A 84 12.08 7.44 -7.23
C LYS A 84 12.11 8.93 -7.59
N ASP A 85 11.03 9.67 -7.33
CA ASP A 85 10.98 11.12 -7.52
C ASP A 85 12.09 11.84 -6.72
N TYR A 86 12.24 11.50 -5.43
CA TYR A 86 13.33 12.01 -4.60
C TYR A 86 14.71 11.77 -5.23
N GLN A 87 14.98 10.54 -5.69
CA GLN A 87 16.25 10.17 -6.32
C GLN A 87 16.50 10.98 -7.59
N ILE A 88 15.49 11.12 -8.45
CA ILE A 88 15.58 11.88 -9.69
C ILE A 88 15.88 13.35 -9.40
N ARG A 89 15.13 13.98 -8.49
CA ARG A 89 15.32 15.38 -8.07
C ARG A 89 16.73 15.66 -7.53
N VAL A 90 17.25 14.75 -6.71
CA VAL A 90 18.61 14.83 -6.15
C VAL A 90 19.66 14.65 -7.23
N ASN A 91 19.54 13.62 -8.06
CA ASN A 91 20.53 13.24 -9.07
C ASN A 91 20.62 14.25 -10.21
N GLN A 92 19.46 14.69 -10.74
CA GLN A 92 19.38 15.68 -11.82
C GLN A 92 19.63 17.11 -11.33
N LYS A 93 19.73 17.32 -10.01
CA LYS A 93 19.98 18.62 -9.38
C LYS A 93 18.99 19.71 -9.80
N LEU A 94 17.68 19.37 -9.82
CA LEU A 94 16.64 20.32 -10.19
C LEU A 94 16.65 21.58 -9.30
N LYS A 95 16.19 22.70 -9.85
CA LYS A 95 16.40 24.03 -9.24
C LYS A 95 15.25 24.50 -8.35
N ASP A 96 14.15 23.77 -8.29
CA ASP A 96 12.99 24.10 -7.46
C ASP A 96 13.29 23.95 -5.95
N PRO A 97 12.47 24.58 -5.07
CA PRO A 97 12.70 24.55 -3.63
C PRO A 97 12.74 23.13 -3.02
N LEU A 98 11.84 22.25 -3.44
CA LEU A 98 11.76 20.87 -2.94
C LEU A 98 13.04 20.09 -3.28
N SER A 99 13.52 20.20 -4.51
CA SER A 99 14.74 19.51 -4.96
C SER A 99 16.00 20.03 -4.24
N ARG A 100 16.06 21.31 -3.88
CA ARG A 100 17.15 21.85 -3.04
C ARG A 100 17.12 21.22 -1.64
N HIS A 101 15.95 21.22 -1.02
CA HIS A 101 15.75 20.61 0.29
C HIS A 101 16.11 19.12 0.30
N PHE A 102 15.69 18.36 -0.73
CA PHE A 102 16.06 16.95 -0.86
C PHE A 102 17.57 16.70 -1.00
N ARG A 103 18.31 17.60 -1.67
CA ARG A 103 19.78 17.52 -1.71
C ARG A 103 20.42 17.80 -0.37
N ASP A 104 19.90 18.75 0.40
CA ASP A 104 20.40 19.06 1.74
C ASP A 104 20.18 17.87 2.69
N ILE A 105 19.02 17.21 2.60
CA ILE A 105 18.76 15.94 3.28
C ILE A 105 19.76 14.87 2.82
N ALA A 106 19.93 14.67 1.51
CA ALA A 106 20.84 13.64 0.98
C ALA A 106 22.26 13.81 1.53
N LYS A 107 22.75 15.05 1.55
CA LYS A 107 24.05 15.41 2.11
C LYS A 107 24.10 15.13 3.60
N THR A 108 23.14 15.61 4.38
CA THR A 108 23.07 15.43 5.83
C THR A 108 23.01 13.95 6.22
N ARG A 109 22.22 13.15 5.50
CA ARG A 109 22.10 11.70 5.74
C ARG A 109 23.40 10.97 5.45
N LYS A 110 24.08 11.34 4.36
CA LYS A 110 25.41 10.81 4.00
C LYS A 110 26.46 11.18 5.05
N ASP A 111 26.51 12.44 5.48
CA ASP A 111 27.51 12.93 6.44
C ASP A 111 27.34 12.26 7.82
N ASN A 112 26.10 11.94 8.20
CA ASN A 112 25.77 11.30 9.48
C ASN A 112 25.68 9.77 9.42
N ASP A 113 25.91 9.14 8.27
CA ASP A 113 25.70 7.70 8.02
C ASP A 113 24.31 7.19 8.48
N THR A 114 23.27 7.97 8.19
CA THR A 114 21.88 7.65 8.57
C THR A 114 21.03 7.28 7.36
N ARG A 115 20.10 6.33 7.56
CA ARG A 115 19.13 5.94 6.52
C ARG A 115 18.13 7.05 6.25
N LEU A 116 17.72 7.17 4.98
CA LEU A 116 16.63 8.03 4.55
C LEU A 116 15.31 7.54 5.16
N GLY A 117 14.59 8.43 5.85
CA GLY A 117 13.29 8.14 6.44
C GLY A 117 12.17 8.62 5.53
N PHE A 118 11.32 7.71 5.04
CA PHE A 118 10.24 8.05 4.10
C PHE A 118 9.32 9.18 4.57
N GLU A 119 8.68 9.05 5.74
CA GLU A 119 7.78 10.08 6.26
C GLU A 119 8.51 11.37 6.67
N LYS A 120 9.63 11.22 7.39
CA LYS A 120 10.35 12.34 8.01
C LYS A 120 11.13 13.18 7.02
N ASP A 121 11.66 12.56 5.97
CA ASP A 121 12.52 13.24 5.00
C ASP A 121 11.76 13.55 3.71
N ILE A 122 11.08 12.55 3.11
CA ILE A 122 10.43 12.73 1.80
C ILE A 122 9.07 13.42 1.95
N LEU A 123 8.15 12.83 2.72
CA LEU A 123 6.79 13.40 2.84
C LEU A 123 6.80 14.75 3.57
N SER A 124 7.62 14.92 4.61
CA SER A 124 7.75 16.23 5.27
C SER A 124 8.31 17.30 4.35
N GLY A 125 9.26 16.95 3.47
CA GLY A 125 9.77 17.87 2.45
C GLY A 125 8.68 18.34 1.48
N TRP A 126 7.86 17.41 0.98
CA TRP A 126 6.68 17.74 0.17
C TRP A 126 5.71 18.67 0.91
N LYS A 127 5.44 18.39 2.19
CA LYS A 127 4.53 19.20 3.01
C LYS A 127 5.03 20.64 3.22
N GLU A 128 6.33 20.83 3.34
CA GLU A 128 6.95 22.13 3.61
C GLU A 128 7.14 22.95 2.32
N HIS A 129 7.61 22.31 1.25
CA HIS A 129 8.03 23.00 0.02
C HIS A 129 6.99 22.96 -1.10
N ALA A 130 5.88 22.23 -0.91
CA ALA A 130 4.72 22.24 -1.80
C ALA A 130 3.42 22.34 -0.97
N PRO A 131 3.15 23.51 -0.35
CA PRO A 131 2.07 23.69 0.62
C PRO A 131 0.67 23.44 0.05
N GLN A 132 0.48 23.53 -1.26
CA GLN A 132 -0.76 23.14 -1.94
C GLN A 132 -1.13 21.66 -1.72
N PHE A 133 -0.14 20.80 -1.41
CA PHE A 133 -0.33 19.39 -1.11
C PHE A 133 -0.28 19.09 0.40
N LYS A 134 -0.24 20.10 1.28
CA LYS A 134 -0.03 19.89 2.72
C LYS A 134 -1.06 18.94 3.35
N ASP A 135 -2.34 19.13 3.05
CA ASP A 135 -3.42 18.35 3.64
C ASP A 135 -3.40 16.90 3.15
N ILE A 136 -3.16 16.74 1.85
CA ILE A 136 -3.13 15.44 1.20
C ILE A 136 -1.89 14.62 1.65
N VAL A 137 -0.72 15.26 1.79
CA VAL A 137 0.49 14.66 2.38
C VAL A 137 0.27 14.30 3.85
N SER A 138 -0.45 15.14 4.61
CA SER A 138 -0.76 14.82 6.02
C SER A 138 -1.65 13.60 6.12
N LYS A 139 -2.58 13.41 5.18
CA LYS A 139 -3.40 12.20 5.07
C LYS A 139 -2.56 10.98 4.71
N LEU A 140 -1.62 11.10 3.77
CA LEU A 140 -0.67 10.03 3.43
C LEU A 140 0.12 9.58 4.65
N ILE A 141 0.73 10.50 5.39
CA ILE A 141 1.48 10.17 6.62
C ILE A 141 0.60 9.37 7.60
N SER A 142 -0.69 9.70 7.70
CA SER A 142 -1.62 8.93 8.53
C SER A 142 -1.86 7.51 7.99
N VAL A 143 -2.04 7.38 6.68
CA VAL A 143 -2.25 6.10 5.99
C VAL A 143 -1.02 5.20 6.07
N PHE A 144 0.20 5.75 5.99
CA PHE A 144 1.43 4.95 6.08
C PHE A 144 1.62 4.28 7.45
N LYS A 145 0.94 4.75 8.50
CA LYS A 145 0.84 4.03 9.79
C LYS A 145 0.16 2.67 9.64
N TYR A 146 -0.79 2.54 8.71
CA TYR A 146 -1.41 1.25 8.37
C TYR A 146 -0.39 0.30 7.75
N ARG A 147 0.40 0.77 6.78
CA ARG A 147 1.48 -0.01 6.15
C ARG A 147 2.50 -0.49 7.19
N HIS A 148 2.91 0.38 8.12
CA HIS A 148 3.79 -0.01 9.23
C HIS A 148 3.17 -1.09 10.12
N TRP A 149 1.89 -0.93 10.50
CA TRP A 149 1.19 -1.92 11.30
C TRP A 149 1.16 -3.30 10.63
N VAL A 150 0.88 -3.36 9.33
CA VAL A 150 0.89 -4.61 8.56
C VAL A 150 2.31 -5.19 8.48
N ALA A 151 3.32 -4.35 8.15
CA ALA A 151 4.72 -4.78 7.98
C ALA A 151 5.31 -5.45 9.23
N HIS A 152 4.89 -5.02 10.41
CA HIS A 152 5.38 -5.53 11.68
C HIS A 152 4.52 -6.68 12.25
N GLY A 153 3.63 -7.27 11.45
CA GLY A 153 2.85 -8.44 11.87
C GLY A 153 1.66 -8.10 12.76
N ARG A 154 1.21 -6.84 12.76
CA ARG A 154 -0.06 -6.41 13.37
C ARG A 154 -0.18 -6.63 14.89
N TYR A 155 0.95 -6.70 15.61
CA TYR A 155 0.96 -7.06 17.04
C TYR A 155 0.40 -5.98 18.00
N TRP A 156 0.12 -4.77 17.52
CA TRP A 156 -0.48 -3.69 18.32
C TRP A 156 -1.75 -3.15 17.67
N LEU A 157 -2.59 -2.45 18.44
CA LEU A 157 -3.75 -1.74 17.92
C LEU A 157 -3.30 -0.39 17.34
N PRO A 158 -3.40 -0.17 16.01
CA PRO A 158 -2.91 1.06 15.41
C PRO A 158 -3.91 2.20 15.64
N LYS A 159 -3.39 3.40 15.93
CA LYS A 159 -4.20 4.62 16.03
C LYS A 159 -4.49 5.19 14.64
N LEU A 160 -5.34 4.52 13.87
CA LEU A 160 -5.67 4.86 12.48
C LEU A 160 -6.75 5.94 12.34
N GLY A 161 -7.35 6.37 13.45
CA GLY A 161 -8.54 7.22 13.45
C GLY A 161 -9.81 6.43 13.09
N SER A 162 -10.92 7.14 12.84
CA SER A 162 -12.21 6.56 12.47
C SER A 162 -12.28 6.03 11.02
N ASN A 163 -11.23 6.22 10.23
CA ASN A 163 -11.20 5.76 8.85
C ASN A 163 -10.64 4.34 8.80
N LYS A 164 -11.52 3.35 8.60
CA LYS A 164 -11.10 2.09 7.98
C LYS A 164 -10.79 2.41 6.53
N TYR A 165 -9.55 2.20 6.12
CA TYR A 165 -9.19 2.31 4.71
C TYR A 165 -9.44 0.94 4.08
N ASP A 166 -10.51 0.84 3.29
CA ASP A 166 -10.69 -0.27 2.36
C ASP A 166 -9.76 -0.07 1.15
N PHE A 167 -9.55 -1.15 0.37
CA PHE A 167 -8.62 -1.11 -0.75
C PHE A 167 -8.98 -0.01 -1.77
N PHE A 168 -10.26 0.11 -2.11
CA PHE A 168 -10.72 1.12 -3.07
C PHE A 168 -10.60 2.55 -2.54
N GLY A 169 -10.75 2.77 -1.24
CA GLY A 169 -10.48 4.05 -0.60
C GLY A 169 -9.02 4.45 -0.70
N ILE A 170 -8.09 3.51 -0.55
CA ILE A 170 -6.65 3.76 -0.77
C ILE A 170 -6.35 4.06 -2.24
N VAL A 171 -6.93 3.28 -3.16
CA VAL A 171 -6.78 3.50 -4.61
C VAL A 171 -7.30 4.89 -4.99
N TYR A 172 -8.49 5.27 -4.54
CA TYR A 172 -9.08 6.58 -4.82
C TYR A 172 -8.21 7.74 -4.30
N LEU A 173 -7.69 7.61 -3.07
CA LEU A 173 -6.77 8.59 -2.53
C LEU A 173 -5.54 8.73 -3.42
N PHE A 174 -5.02 7.61 -3.91
CA PHE A 174 -3.88 7.59 -4.81
C PHE A 174 -4.12 8.13 -6.20
N GLU A 175 -5.23 7.80 -6.84
CA GLU A 175 -5.57 8.39 -8.14
C GLU A 175 -5.70 9.91 -8.02
N THR A 176 -6.23 10.40 -6.88
CA THR A 176 -6.21 11.83 -6.56
C THR A 176 -4.76 12.33 -6.42
N PHE A 177 -3.88 11.60 -5.75
CA PHE A 177 -2.46 11.95 -5.60
C PHE A 177 -1.70 12.04 -6.93
N THR A 178 -1.72 11.00 -7.78
CA THR A 178 -0.91 10.97 -9.02
C THR A 178 -1.32 12.00 -10.04
N ASN A 179 -2.59 12.37 -10.06
CA ASN A 179 -3.09 13.39 -10.99
C ASN A 179 -2.71 14.81 -10.55
N GLU A 180 -2.47 15.02 -9.24
CA GLU A 180 -2.17 16.34 -8.68
C GLU A 180 -0.68 16.58 -8.48
N PHE A 181 0.12 15.53 -8.21
CA PHE A 181 1.54 15.68 -7.90
C PHE A 181 2.40 15.76 -9.16
N PRO A 182 3.29 16.77 -9.27
CA PRO A 182 4.24 16.88 -10.37
C PRO A 182 5.44 15.95 -10.11
N PHE A 183 5.22 14.63 -10.11
CA PHE A 183 6.31 13.68 -9.97
C PHE A 183 7.28 13.77 -11.13
N GLU A 184 8.59 13.74 -10.84
CA GLU A 184 9.60 13.53 -11.86
C GLU A 184 9.67 12.05 -12.17
N CYS A 185 9.23 11.67 -13.36
CA CYS A 185 9.08 10.29 -13.79
C CYS A 185 9.85 10.04 -15.09
N GLU A 186 11.14 10.38 -15.19
CA GLU A 186 12.11 9.90 -16.19
C GLU A 186 13.53 10.46 -15.93
#